data_AF-A0A9E7N9J6-F1
#
_entry.id   AF-A0A9E7N9J6-F1
#
_cell.length_a   1.000
_cell.length_b   1.000
_cell.length_c   1.000
_cell.angle_alpha   90.00
_cell.angle_beta   90.00
_cell.angle_gamma   90.00
#
_symmetry.space_group_name_H-M   'P 1'
#
loop_
_entity.id
_entity.type
_entity.pdbx_description
1 polymer ?
#
loop_
_entity_poly.entity_id
_entity_poly.type
_entity_poly.pdbx_seq_one_letter_code
_entity_poly.pdbx_strand_id
1 'polypeptide(L)' 'MVKEVQCKDAGFEDCDFIIQDENEDEMVDLVQQHAERTHNKSVSRDDVQGLIHEV' A
#
# COMPACT_ATOMS: atom_id res chain seq x y z
N MET A 1 16.30 -1.60 -4.87
CA MET A 1 15.45 -0.76 -5.74
C MET A 1 14.29 -0.37 -4.89
N VAL A 2 13.95 0.92 -4.87
CA VAL A 2 12.89 1.43 -3.99
C VAL A 2 11.56 1.10 -4.65
N LYS A 3 10.63 0.59 -3.86
CA LYS A 3 9.25 0.33 -4.25
C LYS A 3 8.38 1.41 -3.63
N GLU A 4 7.27 1.72 -4.29
CA GLU A 4 6.29 2.71 -3.86
C GLU A 4 4.88 2.13 -3.96
N VAL A 5 4.03 2.46 -2.98
CA VAL A 5 2.57 2.26 -3.06
C VAL A 5 1.88 3.58 -2.70
N GLN A 6 0.93 3.99 -3.52
CA GLN A 6 0.05 5.12 -3.23
C GLN A 6 -1.37 4.61 -2.98
N CYS A 7 -1.99 5.02 -1.88
CA CYS A 7 -3.34 4.57 -1.54
C CYS A 7 -4.39 5.01 -2.58
N LYS A 8 -4.11 6.09 -3.30
CA LYS A 8 -4.94 6.57 -4.41
C LYS A 8 -5.04 5.56 -5.56
N ASP A 9 -3.99 4.79 -5.83
CA ASP A 9 -3.99 3.75 -6.87
C ASP A 9 -4.92 2.59 -6.48
N ALA A 10 -5.17 2.40 -5.19
CA ALA A 10 -6.15 1.44 -4.67
C ALA A 10 -7.61 1.95 -4.73
N GLY A 11 -7.85 3.13 -5.30
CA GLY A 11 -9.18 3.75 -5.42
C GLY A 11 -9.61 4.61 -4.22
N PHE A 12 -8.68 4.97 -3.34
CA PHE A 12 -8.94 5.92 -2.24
C PHE A 12 -8.45 7.32 -2.61
N GLU A 13 -9.20 8.01 -3.47
CA GLU A 13 -8.80 9.32 -4.03
C GLU A 13 -8.56 10.40 -2.95
N ASP A 14 -9.29 10.32 -1.83
CA ASP A 14 -9.16 11.21 -0.67
C ASP A 14 -8.05 10.81 0.34
N CYS A 15 -7.24 9.79 0.03
CA CYS A 15 -6.16 9.34 0.91
C CYS A 15 -4.78 9.71 0.34
N ASP A 16 -4.08 10.63 1.01
CA ASP A 16 -2.71 11.05 0.65
C ASP A 16 -1.61 10.11 1.19
N PHE A 17 -1.96 8.90 1.62
CA PHE A 17 -0.98 7.93 2.12
C PHE A 17 -0.11 7.39 0.98
N ILE A 18 1.20 7.57 1.13
CA ILE A 18 2.23 7.07 0.22
C ILE A 18 3.29 6.40 1.09
N ILE A 19 3.72 5.21 0.69
CA ILE A 19 4.82 4.50 1.33
C ILE A 19 5.87 4.14 0.29
N GLN A 20 7.13 4.34 0.66
CA GLN A 20 8.29 3.93 -0.12
C GLN A 20 9.20 3.09 0.74
N ASP A 21 9.57 1.91 0.26
CA ASP A 21 10.45 0.99 0.99
C ASP A 21 11.20 0.10 0.00
N GLU A 22 12.36 -0.41 0.41
CA GLU A 22 13.12 -1.40 -0.36
C GLU A 22 12.69 -2.84 -0.01
N ASN A 23 12.05 -3.02 1.15
CA ASN A 23 11.52 -4.28 1.64
C ASN A 23 10.02 -4.39 1.35
N GLU A 24 9.68 -5.26 0.42
CA GLU A 24 8.29 -5.50 0.02
C GLU A 24 7.44 -6.08 1.15
N ASP A 25 7.98 -6.98 1.98
CA ASP A 25 7.22 -7.61 3.06
C ASP A 25 6.76 -6.57 4.09
N GLU A 26 7.67 -5.71 4.53
CA GLU A 26 7.36 -4.62 5.47
C GLU A 26 6.38 -3.62 4.86
N MET A 27 6.54 -3.29 3.58
CA MET A 27 5.60 -2.44 2.85
C MET A 27 4.19 -3.04 2.84
N VAL A 28 4.07 -4.34 2.52
CA VAL A 28 2.77 -5.04 2.50
C VAL A 28 2.10 -4.97 3.87
N ASP A 29 2.82 -5.28 4.94
CA ASP A 29 2.29 -5.20 6.32
C ASP A 29 1.80 -3.79 6.67
N LEU A 30 2.55 -2.76 6.30
CA LEU A 30 2.19 -1.37 6.55
C LEU A 30 0.95 -0.93 5.76
N VAL A 31 0.85 -1.32 4.49
CA VAL A 31 -0.33 -1.03 3.65
C VAL A 31 -1.57 -1.76 4.18
N GLN A 32 -1.45 -3.03 4.57
CA GLN A 32 -2.55 -3.80 5.16
C GLN A 32 -3.03 -3.16 6.46
N GLN A 33 -2.10 -2.83 7.36
CA GLN A 33 -2.43 -2.15 8.61
C GLN A 33 -3.10 -0.79 8.37
N HIS A 34 -2.64 -0.05 7.37
CA HIS A 34 -3.25 1.23 6.99
C HIS A 34 -4.69 1.04 6.48
N ALA A 35 -4.91 0.08 5.57
CA ALA A 35 -6.23 -0.23 5.05
C ALA A 35 -7.21 -0.61 6.17
N GLU A 36 -6.77 -1.43 7.14
CA GLU A 36 -7.61 -1.88 8.24
C GLU A 36 -7.95 -0.74 9.20
N ARG A 37 -6.97 0.11 9.55
CA ARG A 37 -7.16 1.16 10.56
C ARG A 37 -7.80 2.44 10.02
N THR A 38 -7.47 2.82 8.79
CA THR A 38 -7.93 4.08 8.19
C THR A 38 -9.20 3.88 7.37
N HIS A 39 -9.26 2.81 6.60
CA HIS A 39 -10.34 2.55 5.65
C HIS A 39 -11.31 1.46 6.11
N ASN A 40 -11.04 0.83 7.27
CA ASN A 40 -11.79 -0.30 7.79
C ASN A 40 -11.97 -1.41 6.72
N LYS A 41 -10.96 -1.58 5.87
CA LYS A 41 -10.89 -2.59 4.82
C LYS A 41 -9.73 -3.53 5.06
N SER A 42 -9.93 -4.81 4.79
CA SER A 42 -8.86 -5.79 4.74
C SER A 42 -8.47 -6.00 3.27
N VAL A 43 -7.18 -5.96 2.96
CA VAL A 43 -6.63 -6.14 1.60
C VAL A 43 -5.68 -7.34 1.60
N SER A 44 -5.69 -8.14 0.54
CA SER A 44 -4.79 -9.28 0.44
C SER A 44 -3.39 -8.83 0.03
N ARG A 45 -2.39 -9.68 0.25
CA ARG A 45 -1.03 -9.43 -0.19
C ARG A 45 -0.95 -9.27 -1.71
N ASP A 46 -1.65 -10.12 -2.46
CA ASP A 46 -1.72 -10.03 -3.92
C ASP A 46 -2.31 -8.69 -4.40
N ASP A 47 -3.34 -8.18 -3.71
CA ASP A 47 -3.89 -6.85 -4.02
C ASP A 47 -2.85 -5.76 -3.83
N VAL A 48 -2.08 -5.80 -2.73
CA VAL A 48 -1.03 -4.82 -2.46
C VAL A 48 0.11 -4.94 -3.48
N GLN A 49 0.54 -6.16 -3.80
CA GLN A 49 1.60 -6.40 -4.80
C GLN A 49 1.20 -5.88 -6.18
N GLY A 50 -0.08 -5.92 -6.54
CA GLY A 50 -0.60 -5.33 -7.78
C GLY A 50 -0.54 -3.81 -7.84
N LEU A 51 -0.33 -3.13 -6.71
CA LEU A 51 -0.25 -1.68 -6.58
C LEU A 51 1.19 -1.16 -6.43
N ILE A 52 2.18 -2.06 -6.36
CA ILE A 52 3.58 -1.69 -6.17
C ILE A 52 4.17 -1.14 -7.48
N HIS A 53 4.79 0.03 -7.38
CA HIS A 53 5.58 0.64 -8.44
C HIS A 53 7.06 0.67 -8.07
N GLU A 54 7.94 0.41 -9.03
CA GLU A 54 9.39 0.62 -8.86
C GLU A 54 9.73 2.08 -9.19
N VAL A 55 10.49 2.74 -8.31
CA VAL A 55 10.87 4.16 -8.43
C VAL A 55 12.37 4.40 -8.32
#